data_AF-A0A967KBE6-F1
#
_entry.id   AF-A0A967KBE6-F1
#
_cell.length_a   1.000
_cell.length_b   1.000
_cell.length_c   1.000
_cell.angle_alpha   90.00
_cell.angle_beta   90.00
_cell.angle_gamma   90.00
#
_symmetry.space_group_name_H-M   'P 1'
#
loop_
_entity.id
_entity.type
_entity.pdbx_description
1 polymer ?
#
loop_
_entity_poly.entity_id
_entity_poly.type
_entity_poly.pdbx_seq_one_letter_code
_entity_poly.pdbx_strand_id
1 'polypeptide(L)'
;MTFTDTMIASISKSLAFVKIDADEKTELAGRYGISGYPTMVITKPNGMEVDRLVGYYPPMDFIPAMFDLMTNRNTLDYMLAKAAEHRDSLQLLYDIGESYSYRAELKEAEYYYNLIMEKDSNNAEGMADDAWLALASLKRRDDKKEEAVEMYLQTAEKFPDSDAIDDAYMSAAGVYRRDGDVKKAVKMYEEFIKKFPESELIDDARVLIPYTYHKNDQEDKALKLYKEYLEEYPDSDNSDWVQRQIESIEGEEEK
;
A
#
# COMPACT_ATOMS: atom_id res chain seq x y z
N MET A 1 -30.14 3.75 -6.82
CA MET A 1 -30.79 3.63 -5.50
C MET A 1 -30.30 4.82 -4.69
N THR A 2 -31.10 5.88 -4.59
CA THR A 2 -30.75 7.09 -3.85
C THR A 2 -30.76 6.76 -2.35
N PHE A 3 -29.66 7.00 -1.64
CA PHE A 3 -29.58 6.86 -0.19
C PHE A 3 -30.53 7.88 0.49
N THR A 4 -31.81 7.55 0.55
CA THR A 4 -32.85 8.29 1.29
C THR A 4 -32.80 7.92 2.77
N ASP A 5 -31.61 8.05 3.36
CA ASP A 5 -31.28 7.34 4.59
C ASP A 5 -31.18 8.31 5.77
N THR A 6 -32.07 8.16 6.74
CA THR A 6 -32.01 8.81 8.05
C THR A 6 -30.61 8.74 8.68
N MET A 7 -29.83 7.73 8.34
CA MET A 7 -28.44 7.58 8.77
C MET A 7 -27.51 8.65 8.20
N ILE A 8 -27.58 8.96 6.89
CA ILE A 8 -26.79 10.05 6.28
C ILE A 8 -27.20 11.40 6.88
N ALA A 9 -28.50 11.59 7.16
CA ALA A 9 -28.99 12.78 7.84
C ALA A 9 -28.49 12.89 9.31
N SER A 10 -28.21 11.75 9.96
CA SER A 10 -27.63 11.71 11.31
C SER A 10 -26.12 11.99 11.29
N ILE A 11 -25.40 11.36 10.35
CA ILE A 11 -23.97 11.58 10.11
C ILE A 11 -23.71 13.05 9.79
N SER A 12 -24.47 13.63 8.85
CA SER A 12 -24.30 15.02 8.42
C SER A 12 -24.64 16.06 9.49
N LYS A 13 -25.41 15.69 10.53
CA LYS A 13 -25.65 16.55 11.70
C LYS A 13 -24.55 16.45 12.75
N SER A 14 -23.81 15.35 12.76
CA SER A 14 -22.81 15.03 13.79
C SER A 14 -21.38 15.30 13.34
N LEU A 15 -21.14 15.44 12.03
CA LEU A 15 -19.83 15.64 11.43
C LEU A 15 -19.79 16.88 10.55
N ALA A 16 -18.64 17.56 10.57
CA ALA A 16 -18.28 18.58 9.59
C ALA A 16 -17.32 17.96 8.57
N PHE A 17 -17.73 17.92 7.30
CA PHE A 17 -16.90 17.43 6.20
C PHE A 17 -16.04 18.56 5.65
N VAL A 18 -14.71 18.39 5.72
CA VAL A 18 -13.75 19.34 5.17
C VAL A 18 -12.91 18.62 4.13
N LYS A 19 -12.96 19.09 2.88
CA LYS A 19 -12.05 18.62 1.83
C LYS A 19 -10.75 19.41 1.93
N ILE A 20 -9.63 18.71 1.95
CA ILE A 20 -8.30 19.28 2.05
C ILE A 20 -7.47 18.78 0.89
N ASP A 21 -6.86 19.71 0.17
CA ASP A 21 -5.78 19.40 -0.76
C ASP A 21 -4.49 19.25 0.07
N ALA A 22 -4.01 18.02 0.20
CA ALA A 22 -2.87 17.71 1.05
C ALA A 22 -1.53 18.08 0.41
N ASP A 23 -1.50 18.25 -0.92
CA ASP A 23 -0.32 18.71 -1.66
C ASP A 23 -0.14 20.23 -1.48
N GLU A 24 -1.25 20.97 -1.34
CA GLU A 24 -1.21 22.38 -0.93
C GLU A 24 -1.05 22.57 0.59
N LYS A 25 -1.60 21.67 1.41
CA LYS A 25 -1.61 21.75 2.89
C LYS A 25 -0.66 20.76 3.53
N THR A 26 0.60 20.76 3.09
CA THR A 26 1.64 19.82 3.50
C THR A 26 1.89 19.79 5.01
N GLU A 27 1.83 20.92 5.73
CA GLU A 27 2.00 20.93 7.20
C GLU A 27 0.87 20.16 7.91
N LEU A 28 -0.37 20.33 7.44
CA LEU A 28 -1.52 19.64 8.02
C LEU A 28 -1.52 18.16 7.66
N ALA A 29 -1.17 17.83 6.42
CA ALA A 29 -0.98 16.45 5.98
C ALA A 29 0.12 15.76 6.80
N GLY A 30 1.25 16.44 7.02
CA GLY A 30 2.34 15.97 7.86
C GLY A 30 1.93 15.76 9.31
N ARG A 31 1.10 16.66 9.88
CA ARG A 31 0.57 16.51 11.26
C ARG A 31 -0.20 15.21 11.47
N TYR A 32 -0.96 14.77 10.47
CA TYR A 32 -1.73 13.53 10.53
C TYR A 32 -1.01 12.34 9.86
N GLY A 33 0.25 12.49 9.47
CA GLY A 33 1.03 11.42 8.86
C GLY A 33 0.41 10.87 7.57
N ILE A 34 -0.20 11.72 6.75
CA ILE A 34 -0.85 11.27 5.52
C ILE A 34 0.22 10.79 4.53
N SER A 35 0.17 9.50 4.20
CA SER A 35 1.12 8.85 3.29
C SER A 35 0.46 8.20 2.08
N GLY A 36 -0.85 8.38 1.90
CA GLY A 36 -1.62 7.78 0.82
C GLY A 36 -2.95 8.50 0.62
N TYR A 37 -3.42 8.50 -0.62
CA TYR A 37 -4.65 9.18 -1.02
C TYR A 37 -5.64 8.21 -1.70
N PRO A 38 -6.96 8.40 -1.49
CA PRO A 38 -7.56 9.32 -0.53
C PRO A 38 -7.41 8.79 0.91
N THR A 39 -7.32 9.70 1.89
CA THR A 39 -7.42 9.36 3.32
C THR A 39 -8.40 10.32 3.99
N MET A 40 -9.37 9.78 4.72
CA MET A 40 -10.29 10.55 5.55
C MET A 40 -9.88 10.39 7.01
N VAL A 41 -9.51 11.50 7.66
CA VAL A 41 -9.17 11.52 9.10
C VAL A 41 -10.35 12.06 9.89
N ILE A 42 -10.77 11.31 10.90
CA ILE A 42 -11.85 11.67 11.81
C ILE A 42 -11.21 12.20 13.08
N THR A 43 -11.59 13.42 13.46
CA THR A 43 -10.97 14.13 14.58
C THR A 43 -12.03 14.61 15.57
N LYS A 44 -11.62 14.74 16.83
CA LYS A 44 -12.35 15.50 17.84
C LYS A 44 -12.22 17.00 17.52
N PRO A 45 -13.09 17.87 18.06
CA PRO A 45 -13.01 19.32 17.83
C PRO A 45 -11.68 19.97 18.22
N ASN A 46 -10.90 19.33 19.09
CA ASN A 46 -9.56 19.78 19.49
C ASN A 46 -8.45 19.32 18.53
N GLY A 47 -8.78 18.67 17.41
CA GLY A 47 -7.83 18.17 16.42
C GLY A 47 -7.17 16.84 16.78
N MET A 48 -7.54 16.20 17.89
CA MET A 48 -7.08 14.85 18.17
C MET A 48 -7.76 13.86 17.23
N GLU A 49 -6.97 13.04 16.56
CA GLU A 49 -7.47 11.96 15.73
C GLU A 49 -8.21 10.91 16.59
N VAL A 50 -9.35 10.47 16.08
CA VAL A 50 -10.10 9.32 16.58
C VAL A 50 -9.71 8.11 15.75
N ASP A 51 -9.89 8.20 14.43
CA ASP A 51 -9.49 7.19 13.48
C ASP A 51 -9.49 7.71 12.03
N ARG A 52 -9.22 6.82 11.08
CA ARG A 52 -9.19 7.14 9.65
C ARG A 52 -9.79 6.05 8.77
N LEU A 53 -10.16 6.44 7.55
CA LEU A 53 -10.43 5.55 6.43
C LEU A 53 -9.38 5.80 5.36
N VAL A 54 -8.63 4.77 4.98
CA VAL A 54 -7.55 4.86 4.00
C VAL A 54 -7.97 4.17 2.71
N GLY A 55 -7.76 4.84 1.57
CA GLY A 55 -8.14 4.33 0.26
C GLY A 55 -9.58 4.66 -0.13
N TYR A 56 -9.95 4.19 -1.32
CA TYR A 56 -11.29 4.40 -1.86
C TYR A 56 -12.27 3.40 -1.26
N TYR A 57 -13.41 3.91 -0.78
CA TYR A 57 -14.53 3.10 -0.31
C TYR A 57 -15.71 3.23 -1.29
N PRO A 58 -16.15 2.12 -1.90
CA PRO A 58 -17.44 2.10 -2.59
C PRO A 58 -18.57 2.53 -1.65
N PRO A 59 -19.66 3.14 -2.18
CA PRO A 59 -20.75 3.63 -1.34
C PRO A 59 -21.36 2.59 -0.38
N MET A 60 -21.36 1.31 -0.77
CA MET A 60 -21.88 0.21 0.05
C MET A 60 -21.02 -0.09 1.28
N ASP A 61 -19.72 0.15 1.19
CA ASP A 61 -18.76 -0.13 2.26
C ASP A 61 -18.49 1.11 3.11
N PHE A 62 -18.65 2.29 2.52
CA PHE A 62 -18.45 3.57 3.19
C PHE A 62 -19.40 3.78 4.37
N ILE A 63 -20.69 3.50 4.22
CA ILE A 63 -21.67 3.73 5.30
C ILE A 63 -21.39 2.83 6.52
N PRO A 64 -21.19 1.50 6.38
CA PRO A 64 -20.76 0.65 7.48
C PRO A 64 -19.49 1.14 8.16
N ALA A 65 -18.45 1.50 7.39
CA ALA A 65 -17.20 2.01 7.94
C ALA A 65 -17.41 3.28 8.77
N MET A 66 -18.20 4.24 8.26
CA MET A 66 -18.57 5.45 9.00
C MET A 66 -19.37 5.14 10.27
N PHE A 67 -20.24 4.13 10.25
CA PHE A 67 -21.01 3.74 11.41
C PHE A 67 -20.13 3.12 12.51
N ASP A 68 -19.18 2.29 12.12
CA ASP A 68 -18.21 1.70 13.04
C ASP A 68 -17.35 2.77 13.71
N LEU A 69 -16.86 3.75 12.95
CA LEU A 69 -16.15 4.92 13.47
C LEU A 69 -16.98 5.72 14.49
N MET A 70 -18.23 6.04 14.17
CA MET A 70 -19.11 6.79 15.08
C MET A 70 -19.50 6.01 16.33
N THR A 71 -19.47 4.67 16.28
CA THR A 71 -19.85 3.80 17.40
C THR A 71 -18.65 3.19 18.12
N ASN A 72 -17.44 3.64 17.79
CA ASN A 72 -16.18 3.11 18.31
C ASN A 72 -16.09 1.58 18.18
N ARG A 73 -16.50 1.04 17.03
CA ARG A 73 -16.30 -0.34 16.63
C ARG A 73 -15.24 -0.40 15.56
N ASN A 74 -14.43 -1.46 15.59
CA ASN A 74 -13.32 -1.67 14.65
C ASN A 74 -12.36 -0.47 14.55
N THR A 75 -12.37 0.40 15.58
CA THR A 75 -11.41 1.49 15.74
C THR A 75 -10.16 0.97 16.43
N LEU A 76 -9.05 1.71 16.32
CA LEU A 76 -7.82 1.36 17.03
C LEU A 76 -8.06 1.19 18.54
N ASP A 77 -8.75 2.14 19.19
CA ASP A 77 -9.06 2.07 20.63
C ASP A 77 -9.86 0.81 20.99
N TYR A 78 -10.83 0.45 20.15
CA TYR A 78 -11.63 -0.77 20.34
C TYR A 78 -10.80 -2.04 20.20
N MET A 79 -9.94 -2.09 19.18
CA MET A 79 -9.07 -3.24 18.93
C MET A 79 -8.04 -3.42 20.05
N LEU A 80 -7.45 -2.34 20.55
CA LEU A 80 -6.55 -2.36 21.70
C LEU A 80 -7.22 -2.91 22.97
N ALA A 81 -8.45 -2.48 23.26
CA ALA A 81 -9.22 -2.99 24.39
C ALA A 81 -9.48 -4.49 24.27
N LYS A 82 -9.87 -4.96 23.07
CA LYS A 82 -10.05 -6.38 22.79
C LYS A 82 -8.76 -7.18 22.90
N ALA A 83 -7.65 -6.67 22.38
CA ALA A 83 -6.36 -7.35 22.42
C ALA A 83 -5.85 -7.54 23.85
N ALA A 84 -6.23 -6.66 24.78
CA ALA A 84 -5.92 -6.83 26.21
C ALA A 84 -6.61 -8.06 26.82
N GLU A 85 -7.80 -8.41 26.34
CA GLU A 85 -8.61 -9.57 26.78
C GLU A 85 -8.28 -10.85 25.99
N HIS A 86 -7.93 -10.72 24.70
CA HIS A 86 -7.71 -11.81 23.75
C HIS A 86 -6.36 -11.69 23.05
N ARG A 87 -5.27 -11.86 23.80
CA ARG A 87 -3.88 -11.64 23.35
C ARG A 87 -3.37 -12.57 22.24
N ASP A 88 -4.19 -13.51 21.78
CA ASP A 88 -3.75 -14.58 20.88
C ASP A 88 -4.35 -14.48 19.46
N SER A 89 -5.23 -13.52 19.19
CA SER A 89 -5.75 -13.33 17.84
C SER A 89 -4.71 -12.61 16.97
N LEU A 90 -4.02 -13.35 16.10
CA LEU A 90 -3.00 -12.81 15.20
C LEU A 90 -3.57 -11.77 14.24
N GLN A 91 -4.75 -12.03 13.66
CA GLN A 91 -5.45 -11.05 12.83
C GLN A 91 -5.68 -9.73 13.57
N LEU A 92 -6.16 -9.78 14.82
CA LEU A 92 -6.39 -8.57 15.61
C LEU A 92 -5.08 -7.82 15.87
N LEU A 93 -3.97 -8.52 16.11
CA LEU A 93 -2.66 -7.89 16.24
C LEU A 93 -2.23 -7.23 14.92
N TYR A 94 -2.51 -7.87 13.78
CA TYR A 94 -2.18 -7.34 12.46
C TYR A 94 -2.98 -6.07 12.16
N ASP A 95 -4.29 -6.08 12.40
CA ASP A 95 -5.18 -4.92 12.19
C ASP A 95 -4.78 -3.72 13.06
N ILE A 96 -4.31 -3.98 14.29
CA ILE A 96 -3.76 -2.95 15.17
C ILE A 96 -2.44 -2.41 14.60
N GLY A 97 -1.54 -3.29 14.17
CA GLY A 97 -0.29 -2.91 13.51
C GLY A 97 -0.51 -2.05 12.28
N GLU A 98 -1.47 -2.43 11.43
CA GLU A 98 -1.87 -1.64 10.25
C GLU A 98 -2.44 -0.28 10.65
N SER A 99 -3.30 -0.21 11.66
CA SER A 99 -3.85 1.06 12.14
C SER A 99 -2.76 2.03 12.59
N TYR A 100 -1.79 1.56 13.37
CA TYR A 100 -0.62 2.36 13.76
C TYR A 100 0.25 2.73 12.55
N SER A 101 0.45 1.79 11.63
CA SER A 101 1.17 2.00 10.38
C SER A 101 0.53 3.14 9.60
N TYR A 102 -0.78 3.12 9.35
CA TYR A 102 -1.46 4.19 8.62
C TYR A 102 -1.38 5.55 9.31
N ARG A 103 -1.24 5.60 10.64
CA ARG A 103 -1.04 6.82 11.44
C ARG A 103 0.41 7.32 11.48
N ALA A 104 1.33 6.61 10.81
CA ALA A 104 2.78 6.84 10.87
C ALA A 104 3.37 6.66 12.28
N GLU A 105 2.70 5.90 13.14
CA GLU A 105 3.13 5.49 14.48
C GLU A 105 3.96 4.20 14.35
N LEU A 106 5.14 4.33 13.73
CA LEU A 106 5.92 3.18 13.23
C LEU A 106 6.41 2.25 14.35
N LYS A 107 6.66 2.76 15.56
CA LYS A 107 7.16 1.96 16.68
C LYS A 107 6.08 1.04 17.25
N GLU A 108 4.88 1.58 17.38
CA GLU A 108 3.69 0.86 17.81
C GLU A 108 3.34 -0.20 16.77
N ALA A 109 3.33 0.16 15.48
CA ALA A 109 3.13 -0.81 14.39
C ALA A 109 4.16 -1.95 14.43
N GLU A 110 5.46 -1.62 14.54
CA GLU A 110 6.55 -2.59 14.65
C GLU A 110 6.39 -3.51 15.86
N TYR A 111 5.92 -2.99 17.01
CA TYR A 111 5.65 -3.82 18.19
C TYR A 111 4.60 -4.89 17.91
N TYR A 112 3.46 -4.53 17.30
CA TYR A 112 2.38 -5.48 17.03
C TYR A 112 2.75 -6.52 15.97
N TYR A 113 3.45 -6.13 14.91
CA TYR A 113 3.94 -7.11 13.94
C TYR A 113 4.96 -8.07 14.56
N ASN A 114 5.87 -7.59 15.41
CA ASN A 114 6.80 -8.47 16.12
C ASN A 114 6.10 -9.46 17.08
N LEU A 115 4.98 -9.08 17.70
CA LEU A 115 4.18 -10.04 18.47
C LEU A 115 3.63 -11.18 17.61
N ILE A 116 3.25 -10.89 16.35
CA ILE A 116 2.83 -11.92 15.40
C ILE A 116 4.03 -12.80 15.06
N MET A 117 5.20 -12.21 14.77
CA MET A 117 6.42 -12.97 14.50
C MET A 117 6.82 -13.92 15.64
N GLU A 118 6.57 -13.53 16.89
CA GLU A 118 6.81 -14.36 18.07
C GLU A 118 5.80 -15.52 18.16
N LYS A 119 4.53 -15.23 17.91
CA LYS A 119 3.43 -16.19 18.09
C LYS A 119 3.29 -17.20 16.93
N ASP A 120 3.57 -16.76 15.71
CA ASP A 120 3.48 -17.55 14.48
C ASP A 120 4.85 -17.73 13.84
N SER A 121 5.87 -18.03 14.66
CA SER A 121 7.28 -18.03 14.23
C SER A 121 7.61 -18.92 13.01
N ASN A 122 6.80 -19.93 12.73
CA ASN A 122 6.93 -20.85 11.59
C ASN A 122 5.88 -20.61 10.48
N ASN A 123 5.12 -19.53 10.56
CA ASN A 123 4.05 -19.19 9.63
C ASN A 123 2.98 -20.29 9.47
N ALA A 124 2.67 -21.00 10.54
CA ALA A 124 1.67 -22.06 10.52
C ALA A 124 0.25 -21.50 10.35
N GLU A 125 0.01 -20.27 10.78
CA GLU A 125 -1.27 -19.56 10.61
C GLU A 125 -1.27 -18.63 9.39
N GLY A 126 -0.13 -18.49 8.69
CA GLY A 126 -0.01 -17.61 7.51
C GLY A 126 -0.04 -16.13 7.85
N MET A 127 0.30 -15.75 9.09
CA MET A 127 0.27 -14.35 9.52
C MET A 127 1.67 -13.76 9.67
N ALA A 128 2.69 -14.61 9.78
CA ALA A 128 4.07 -14.17 10.00
C ALA A 128 4.77 -13.70 8.73
N ASP A 129 4.40 -14.22 7.55
CA ASP A 129 4.81 -13.64 6.27
C ASP A 129 4.18 -12.26 6.05
N ASP A 130 2.88 -12.12 6.28
CA ASP A 130 2.18 -10.82 6.21
C ASP A 130 2.81 -9.80 7.17
N ALA A 131 3.01 -10.18 8.44
CA ALA A 131 3.65 -9.32 9.42
C ALA A 131 5.10 -8.96 9.04
N TRP A 132 5.83 -9.90 8.41
CA TRP A 132 7.19 -9.66 7.93
C TRP A 132 7.23 -8.67 6.76
N LEU A 133 6.32 -8.81 5.79
CA LEU A 133 6.18 -7.87 4.67
C LEU A 133 5.75 -6.49 5.17
N ALA A 134 4.88 -6.43 6.17
CA ALA A 134 4.49 -5.20 6.83
C ALA A 134 5.68 -4.52 7.52
N LEU A 135 6.51 -5.28 8.26
CA LEU A 135 7.74 -4.78 8.87
C LEU A 135 8.73 -4.24 7.82
N ALA A 136 8.92 -4.94 6.70
CA ALA A 136 9.75 -4.46 5.59
C ALA A 136 9.22 -3.13 5.02
N SER A 137 7.90 -3.02 4.86
CA SER A 137 7.24 -1.77 4.45
C SER A 137 7.45 -0.64 5.46
N LEU A 138 7.43 -0.94 6.77
CA LEU A 138 7.76 0.05 7.81
C LEU A 138 9.20 0.55 7.68
N LYS A 139 10.18 -0.34 7.45
CA LYS A 139 11.58 0.09 7.22
C LYS A 139 11.71 1.01 6.01
N ARG A 140 11.01 0.68 4.91
CA ARG A 140 10.96 1.54 3.72
C ARG A 140 10.39 2.92 4.04
N ARG A 141 9.36 3.00 4.89
CA ARG A 141 8.73 4.27 5.31
C ARG A 141 9.59 5.05 6.30
N ASP A 142 10.45 4.38 7.06
CA ASP A 142 11.47 4.95 7.94
C ASP A 142 12.76 5.31 7.19
N ASP A 143 12.70 5.46 5.85
CA ASP A 143 13.83 5.79 4.96
C ASP A 143 14.99 4.77 4.97
N LYS A 144 14.76 3.56 5.50
CA LYS A 144 15.72 2.45 5.54
C LYS A 144 15.51 1.52 4.35
N LYS A 145 15.74 2.04 3.15
CA LYS A 145 15.44 1.34 1.90
C LYS A 145 16.23 0.04 1.72
N GLU A 146 17.52 0.03 2.06
CA GLU A 146 18.34 -1.19 1.94
C GLU A 146 17.87 -2.29 2.89
N GLU A 147 17.56 -1.93 4.16
CA GLU A 147 17.00 -2.88 5.13
C GLU A 147 15.65 -3.42 4.66
N ALA A 148 14.79 -2.56 4.10
CA ALA A 148 13.50 -2.99 3.57
C ALA A 148 13.65 -4.00 2.42
N VAL A 149 14.53 -3.71 1.45
CA VAL A 149 14.81 -4.62 0.32
C VAL A 149 15.36 -5.95 0.83
N GLU A 150 16.30 -5.92 1.77
CA GLU A 150 16.84 -7.15 2.37
C GLU A 150 15.74 -7.98 3.03
N MET A 151 14.88 -7.36 3.83
CA MET A 151 13.77 -8.04 4.49
C MET A 151 12.80 -8.66 3.47
N TYR A 152 12.39 -7.92 2.44
CA TYR A 152 11.53 -8.46 1.39
C TYR A 152 12.14 -9.68 0.70
N LEU A 153 13.44 -9.66 0.39
CA LEU A 153 14.11 -10.78 -0.27
C LEU A 153 14.28 -12.00 0.66
N GLN A 154 14.43 -11.76 1.97
CA GLN A 154 14.49 -12.80 3.00
C GLN A 154 13.16 -13.54 3.19
N THR A 155 12.02 -13.05 2.68
CA THR A 155 10.74 -13.76 2.74
C THR A 155 10.86 -15.17 2.16
N ALA A 156 11.53 -15.34 1.03
CA ALA A 156 11.71 -16.65 0.40
C ALA A 156 12.56 -17.64 1.22
N GLU A 157 13.47 -17.14 2.05
CA GLU A 157 14.32 -17.96 2.93
C GLU A 157 13.58 -18.32 4.21
N LYS A 158 12.82 -17.36 4.74
CA LYS A 158 12.14 -17.44 6.03
C LYS A 158 10.80 -18.17 5.94
N PHE A 159 10.12 -18.05 4.82
CA PHE A 159 8.79 -18.61 4.54
C PHE A 159 8.75 -19.23 3.13
N PRO A 160 9.48 -20.34 2.90
CA PRO A 160 9.69 -20.90 1.57
C PRO A 160 8.42 -21.41 0.86
N ASP A 161 7.34 -21.66 1.62
CA ASP A 161 6.05 -22.12 1.11
C ASP A 161 4.99 -20.99 1.04
N SER A 162 5.37 -19.74 1.35
CA SER A 162 4.47 -18.59 1.29
C SER A 162 4.11 -18.25 -0.15
N ASP A 163 2.84 -17.95 -0.39
CA ASP A 163 2.36 -17.41 -1.67
C ASP A 163 2.77 -15.95 -1.88
N ALA A 164 3.13 -15.22 -0.82
CA ALA A 164 3.54 -13.82 -0.89
C ALA A 164 5.01 -13.60 -1.29
N ILE A 165 5.75 -14.65 -1.68
CA ILE A 165 7.16 -14.54 -2.05
C ILE A 165 7.35 -13.66 -3.29
N ASP A 166 6.50 -13.81 -4.30
CA ASP A 166 6.58 -13.04 -5.54
C ASP A 166 6.19 -11.56 -5.28
N ASP A 167 5.14 -11.31 -4.50
CA ASP A 167 4.78 -9.99 -3.96
C ASP A 167 5.93 -9.31 -3.22
N ALA A 168 6.70 -10.07 -2.43
CA ALA A 168 7.87 -9.56 -1.73
C ALA A 168 8.95 -9.08 -2.70
N TYR A 169 9.23 -9.86 -3.76
CA TYR A 169 10.19 -9.46 -4.80
C TYR A 169 9.72 -8.22 -5.58
N MET A 170 8.43 -8.15 -5.91
CA MET A 170 7.83 -6.97 -6.55
C MET A 170 7.92 -5.73 -5.66
N SER A 171 7.67 -5.90 -4.36
CA SER A 171 7.80 -4.84 -3.36
C SER A 171 9.23 -4.33 -3.26
N ALA A 172 10.21 -5.23 -3.25
CA ALA A 172 11.63 -4.89 -3.22
C ALA A 172 12.08 -4.12 -4.48
N ALA A 173 11.66 -4.55 -5.67
CA ALA A 173 11.90 -3.80 -6.91
C ALA A 173 11.23 -2.40 -6.87
N GLY A 174 10.02 -2.34 -6.32
CA GLY A 174 9.26 -1.11 -6.10
C GLY A 174 9.94 -0.12 -5.16
N VAL A 175 10.77 -0.57 -4.22
CA VAL A 175 11.59 0.32 -3.37
C VAL A 175 12.55 1.12 -4.24
N TYR A 176 13.37 0.46 -5.06
CA TYR A 176 14.34 1.15 -5.92
C TYR A 176 13.67 2.00 -6.99
N ARG A 177 12.51 1.56 -7.51
CA ARG A 177 11.74 2.36 -8.47
C ARG A 177 11.31 3.69 -7.86
N ARG A 178 10.81 3.68 -6.62
CA ARG A 178 10.39 4.91 -5.91
C ARG A 178 11.58 5.80 -5.53
N ASP A 179 12.74 5.21 -5.30
CA ASP A 179 14.01 5.90 -5.00
C ASP A 179 14.66 6.53 -6.25
N GLY A 180 14.19 6.17 -7.46
CA GLY A 180 14.81 6.60 -8.72
C GLY A 180 16.09 5.84 -9.08
N ASP A 181 16.43 4.76 -8.36
CA ASP A 181 17.53 3.86 -8.74
C ASP A 181 17.06 2.93 -9.87
N VAL A 182 16.93 3.51 -11.07
CA VAL A 182 16.46 2.84 -12.29
C VAL A 182 17.21 1.54 -12.53
N LYS A 183 18.53 1.54 -12.33
CA LYS A 183 19.37 0.37 -12.60
C LYS A 183 19.03 -0.80 -11.68
N LYS A 184 18.89 -0.57 -10.37
CA LYS A 184 18.52 -1.63 -9.44
C LYS A 184 17.07 -2.06 -9.61
N ALA A 185 16.15 -1.12 -9.80
CA ALA A 185 14.74 -1.42 -10.02
C ALA A 185 14.53 -2.34 -11.22
N VAL A 186 15.08 -1.97 -12.39
CA VAL A 186 14.97 -2.78 -13.62
C VAL A 186 15.61 -4.15 -13.44
N LYS A 187 16.80 -4.21 -12.84
CA LYS A 187 17.46 -5.48 -12.56
C LYS A 187 16.58 -6.41 -11.71
N MET A 188 15.89 -5.86 -10.70
CA MET A 188 15.02 -6.66 -9.85
C MET A 188 13.74 -7.11 -10.57
N TYR A 189 13.13 -6.28 -11.40
CA TYR A 189 12.00 -6.71 -12.24
C TYR A 189 12.40 -7.79 -13.25
N GLU A 190 13.60 -7.69 -13.85
CA GLU A 190 14.13 -8.75 -14.73
C GLU A 190 14.39 -10.05 -13.97
N GLU A 191 14.95 -9.97 -12.75
CA GLU A 191 15.13 -11.14 -11.87
C GLU A 191 13.79 -11.76 -11.46
N PHE A 192 12.77 -10.92 -11.19
CA PHE A 192 11.40 -11.36 -10.91
C PHE A 192 10.83 -12.17 -12.08
N ILE A 193 10.83 -11.61 -13.29
CA ILE A 193 10.30 -12.27 -14.50
C ILE A 193 10.97 -13.63 -14.74
N LYS A 194 12.29 -13.71 -14.46
CA LYS A 194 13.04 -14.97 -14.59
C LYS A 194 12.69 -15.98 -13.49
N LYS A 195 12.48 -15.52 -12.26
CA LYS A 195 12.30 -16.39 -11.08
C LYS A 195 10.85 -16.85 -10.93
N PHE A 196 9.89 -16.03 -11.32
CA PHE A 196 8.45 -16.28 -11.17
C PHE A 196 7.72 -16.18 -12.52
N PRO A 197 8.07 -17.03 -13.52
CA PRO A 197 7.51 -16.95 -14.86
C PRO A 197 5.99 -17.24 -14.93
N GLU A 198 5.42 -17.83 -13.88
CA GLU A 198 3.99 -18.18 -13.79
C GLU A 198 3.23 -17.30 -12.77
N SER A 199 3.87 -16.27 -12.20
CA SER A 199 3.21 -15.35 -11.28
C SER A 199 2.16 -14.52 -12.02
N GLU A 200 1.04 -14.24 -11.36
CA GLU A 200 0.01 -13.33 -11.84
C GLU A 200 0.55 -11.89 -12.02
N LEU A 201 1.66 -11.55 -11.36
CA LEU A 201 2.31 -10.24 -11.41
C LEU A 201 3.35 -10.11 -12.53
N ILE A 202 3.54 -11.15 -13.37
CA ILE A 202 4.56 -11.12 -14.43
C ILE A 202 4.33 -9.98 -15.43
N ASP A 203 3.07 -9.71 -15.74
CA ASP A 203 2.71 -8.66 -16.67
C ASP A 203 2.99 -7.27 -16.09
N ASP A 204 2.64 -7.08 -14.82
CA ASP A 204 2.96 -5.88 -14.06
C ASP A 204 4.48 -5.63 -14.01
N ALA A 205 5.28 -6.67 -13.75
CA ALA A 205 6.74 -6.56 -13.75
C ALA A 205 7.29 -6.11 -15.12
N ARG A 206 6.73 -6.63 -16.22
CA ARG A 206 7.11 -6.26 -17.59
C ARG A 206 6.84 -4.80 -17.88
N VAL A 207 5.67 -4.27 -17.51
CA VAL A 207 5.32 -2.87 -17.77
C VAL A 207 5.97 -1.89 -16.79
N LEU A 208 6.35 -2.36 -15.60
CA LEU A 208 7.07 -1.55 -14.62
C LEU A 208 8.50 -1.24 -15.04
N ILE A 209 9.13 -2.04 -15.93
CA ILE A 209 10.45 -1.74 -16.50
C ILE A 209 10.43 -0.45 -17.35
N PRO A 210 9.67 -0.34 -18.46
CA PRO A 210 9.57 0.90 -19.22
C PRO A 210 9.02 2.05 -18.40
N TYR A 211 8.07 1.79 -17.49
CA TYR A 211 7.57 2.82 -16.56
C TYR A 211 8.64 3.39 -15.66
N THR A 212 9.56 2.56 -15.16
CA THR A 212 10.70 3.02 -14.35
C THR A 212 11.61 3.96 -15.15
N TYR A 213 11.84 3.67 -16.44
CA TYR A 213 12.57 4.60 -17.32
C TYR A 213 11.81 5.91 -17.55
N HIS A 214 10.51 5.82 -17.84
CA HIS A 214 9.66 6.98 -18.08
C HIS A 214 9.63 7.91 -16.86
N LYS A 215 9.44 7.38 -15.65
CA LYS A 215 9.43 8.18 -14.40
C LYS A 215 10.78 8.78 -14.00
N ASN A 216 11.82 8.50 -14.76
CA ASN A 216 13.17 9.01 -14.52
C ASN A 216 13.73 9.70 -15.78
N ASP A 217 12.84 10.32 -16.57
CA ASP A 217 13.14 11.16 -17.74
C ASP A 217 13.94 10.45 -18.85
N GLN A 218 13.83 9.12 -18.94
CA GLN A 218 14.46 8.30 -19.99
C GLN A 218 13.43 7.85 -21.03
N GLU A 219 12.74 8.83 -21.62
CA GLU A 219 11.61 8.66 -22.52
C GLU A 219 11.93 7.83 -23.76
N ASP A 220 13.05 8.10 -24.45
CA ASP A 220 13.48 7.31 -25.63
C ASP A 220 13.50 5.81 -25.34
N LYS A 221 14.03 5.46 -24.16
CA LYS A 221 14.17 4.06 -23.75
C LYS A 221 12.84 3.49 -23.29
N ALA A 222 12.04 4.26 -22.57
CA ALA A 222 10.69 3.86 -22.17
C ALA A 222 9.80 3.61 -23.38
N LEU A 223 9.77 4.54 -24.34
CA LEU A 223 8.98 4.48 -25.56
C LEU A 223 9.33 3.24 -26.40
N LYS A 224 10.63 2.96 -26.56
CA LYS A 224 11.09 1.75 -27.23
C LYS A 224 10.55 0.50 -26.55
N LEU A 225 10.72 0.38 -25.23
CA LEU A 225 10.32 -0.79 -24.47
C LEU A 225 8.80 -0.96 -24.37
N TYR A 226 8.04 0.13 -24.30
CA TYR A 226 6.58 0.08 -24.37
C TYR A 226 6.08 -0.42 -25.73
N LYS A 227 6.71 0.01 -26.83
CA LYS A 227 6.39 -0.48 -28.18
C LYS A 227 6.71 -1.98 -28.31
N GLU A 228 7.89 -2.40 -27.84
CA GLU A 228 8.27 -3.82 -27.79
C GLU A 228 7.27 -4.66 -26.96
N TYR A 229 6.81 -4.13 -25.82
CA TYR A 229 5.78 -4.79 -25.00
C TYR A 229 4.46 -4.99 -25.77
N LEU A 230 3.95 -3.98 -26.48
CA LEU A 230 2.70 -4.11 -27.26
C LEU A 230 2.85 -5.04 -28.47
N GLU A 231 4.04 -5.15 -29.04
CA GLU A 231 4.32 -6.12 -30.11
C GLU A 231 4.30 -7.56 -29.58
N GLU A 232 4.82 -7.79 -28.38
CA GLU A 232 4.95 -9.13 -27.80
C GLU A 232 3.69 -9.58 -27.05
N TYR A 233 2.98 -8.65 -26.41
CA TYR A 233 1.83 -8.90 -25.54
C TYR A 233 0.60 -8.05 -25.93
N PRO A 234 0.11 -8.11 -27.17
CA PRO A 234 -0.92 -7.19 -27.67
C PRO A 234 -2.25 -7.30 -26.89
N ASP A 235 -2.60 -8.50 -26.40
CA ASP A 235 -3.87 -8.78 -25.72
C ASP A 235 -3.76 -8.79 -24.18
N SER A 236 -2.69 -8.21 -23.61
CA SER A 236 -2.50 -8.17 -22.16
C SER A 236 -3.43 -7.16 -21.46
N ASP A 237 -3.72 -7.39 -20.18
CA ASP A 237 -4.53 -6.50 -19.34
C ASP A 237 -3.93 -5.09 -19.25
N ASN A 238 -2.60 -4.96 -19.36
CA ASN A 238 -1.92 -3.67 -19.35
C ASN A 238 -1.79 -3.00 -20.73
N SER A 239 -2.21 -3.62 -21.85
CA SER A 239 -2.03 -3.05 -23.20
C SER A 239 -2.64 -1.65 -23.36
N ASP A 240 -3.88 -1.44 -22.90
CA ASP A 240 -4.55 -0.14 -22.94
C ASP A 240 -3.86 0.91 -22.06
N TRP A 241 -3.26 0.48 -20.95
CA TRP A 241 -2.48 1.37 -20.10
C TRP A 241 -1.16 1.75 -20.76
N VAL A 242 -0.45 0.79 -21.36
CA VAL A 242 0.81 1.02 -22.08
C VAL A 242 0.62 1.93 -23.29
N GLN A 243 -0.44 1.72 -24.08
CA GLN A 243 -0.77 2.60 -25.21
C GLN A 243 -0.94 4.06 -24.77
N ARG A 244 -1.62 4.31 -23.63
CA ARG A 244 -1.74 5.65 -23.07
C ARG A 244 -0.40 6.24 -22.60
N GLN A 245 0.54 5.42 -22.13
CA GLN A 245 1.88 5.90 -21.79
C GLN A 245 2.66 6.32 -23.03
N ILE A 246 2.57 5.57 -24.13
CA ILE A 246 3.18 5.93 -25.43
C ILE A 246 2.64 7.28 -25.92
N GLU A 247 1.32 7.44 -25.96
CA GLU A 247 0.65 8.67 -26.40
C GLU A 247 1.02 9.88 -25.52
N SER A 248 1.21 9.64 -24.21
CA SER A 248 1.66 10.69 -23.28
C SER A 248 3.06 11.19 -23.63
N ILE A 249 4.00 10.29 -23.89
CA ILE A 249 5.38 10.63 -24.23
C ILE A 249 5.43 11.36 -25.59
N GLU A 250 4.80 10.80 -26.63
CA GLU A 250 4.80 11.39 -27.97
C GLU A 250 4.10 12.76 -28.01
N GLY A 251 3.03 12.95 -27.22
CA GLY A 251 2.31 14.22 -27.12
C GLY A 251 3.04 15.32 -26.31
N GLU A 252 4.07 14.96 -25.55
CA GLU A 252 4.96 15.92 -24.90
C GLU A 252 6.05 16.43 -25.86
N GLU A 253 6.54 15.59 -26.77
CA GLU A 253 7.49 15.98 -27.82
C GLU A 253 6.90 16.98 -28.85
N GLU A 254 5.58 16.99 -29.04
CA GLU A 254 4.89 17.87 -29.99
C GLU A 254 4.64 19.31 -29.46
N LYS A 255 4.95 19.61 -28.19
CA LYS A 255 4.70 20.92 -27.54
C LYS A 255 5.94 21.80 -27.42
#